data_AF-A0A5H2YCG9-F1
#
_entry.id   AF-A0A5H2YCG9-F1
#
_cell.length_a   1.000
_cell.length_b   1.000
_cell.length_c   1.000
_cell.angle_alpha   90.00
_cell.angle_beta   90.00
_cell.angle_gamma   90.00
#
_symmetry.space_group_name_H-M   'P 1'
#
loop_
_entity.id
_entity.type
_entity.pdbx_description
1 polymer ?
#
loop_
_entity_poly.entity_id
_entity_poly.type
_entity_poly.pdbx_seq_one_letter_code
_entity_poly.pdbx_strand_id
1 'polypeptide(L)' 'MDVNGIASLATSFSETQTSNQIQTAVLKKALDAQASSAAQLIQALPQSTVNLPDHLGKNVNTTA' A
#
# COMPACT_ATOMS: atom_id res chain seq x y z
N MET A 1 8.42 -15.73 -46.62
CA MET A 1 8.15 -16.57 -45.44
C MET A 1 8.34 -15.81 -44.12
N ASP A 2 8.52 -14.48 -44.16
CA ASP A 2 8.75 -13.62 -42.97
C ASP A 2 7.50 -13.14 -42.23
N VAL A 3 6.34 -13.14 -42.89
CA VAL A 3 5.10 -12.58 -42.30
C VAL A 3 4.63 -13.39 -41.09
N ASN A 4 4.86 -14.70 -41.10
CA ASN A 4 4.58 -15.59 -39.96
C ASN A 4 5.53 -15.34 -38.78
N GLY A 5 6.79 -14.96 -39.05
CA GLY A 5 7.77 -14.61 -38.01
C GLY A 5 7.49 -13.24 -37.38
N ILE A 6 6.99 -12.28 -38.16
CA ILE A 6 6.55 -10.98 -37.66
C ILE A 6 5.27 -11.14 -36.83
N ALA A 7 4.33 -11.99 -37.28
CA ALA A 7 3.11 -12.28 -36.54
C ALA A 7 3.40 -12.98 -35.19
N SER A 8 4.32 -13.94 -35.14
CA SER A 8 4.71 -14.58 -33.88
C SER A 8 5.42 -13.60 -32.95
N LEU A 9 6.30 -12.73 -33.47
CA LEU A 9 6.94 -11.67 -32.67
C LEU A 9 5.93 -10.67 -32.10
N ALA A 10 4.96 -10.23 -32.92
CA ALA A 10 3.90 -9.32 -32.47
C ALA A 10 3.04 -9.94 -31.35
N THR A 11 2.75 -11.24 -31.45
CA THR A 11 2.09 -12.00 -30.39
C THR A 11 2.93 -12.05 -29.12
N SER A 12 4.20 -12.43 -29.21
CA SER A 12 5.11 -12.47 -28.03
C SER A 12 5.30 -11.11 -27.37
N PHE A 13 5.32 -10.03 -28.16
CA PHE A 13 5.38 -8.67 -27.62
C PHE A 13 4.08 -8.29 -26.91
N SER A 14 2.93 -8.64 -27.48
CA SER A 14 1.61 -8.39 -26.87
C SER A 14 1.43 -9.16 -25.56
N GLU A 15 1.88 -10.41 -25.51
CA GLU A 15 1.92 -11.24 -24.30
C GLU A 15 2.82 -10.62 -23.22
N THR A 16 4.03 -10.19 -23.61
CA THR A 16 4.97 -9.50 -22.71
C THR A 16 4.37 -8.21 -22.16
N GLN A 17 3.74 -7.41 -23.03
CA GLN A 17 3.11 -6.16 -22.63
C GLN A 17 1.96 -6.40 -21.63
N THR A 18 1.16 -7.43 -21.87
CA THR A 18 0.07 -7.85 -20.98
C THR A 18 0.61 -8.31 -19.63
N SER A 19 1.66 -9.14 -19.63
CA SER A 19 2.33 -9.58 -18.39
C SER A 19 2.84 -8.40 -17.56
N ASN A 20 3.47 -7.42 -18.20
CA ASN A 20 3.97 -6.22 -17.51
C ASN A 20 2.83 -5.37 -16.90
N GLN A 21 1.70 -5.24 -17.62
CA GLN A 21 0.51 -4.56 -17.10
C GLN A 21 -0.08 -5.29 -15.90
N ILE A 22 -0.17 -6.62 -15.96
CA ILE A 22 -0.66 -7.45 -14.86
C ILE A 22 0.26 -7.30 -13.64
N GLN A 23 1.58 -7.40 -13.81
CA GLN A 23 2.54 -7.22 -12.73
C GLN A 23 2.38 -5.86 -12.04
N THR A 24 2.23 -4.80 -12.83
CA THR A 24 2.01 -3.44 -12.30
C THR A 24 0.67 -3.34 -11.57
N ALA A 25 -0.39 -3.93 -12.11
CA ALA A 25 -1.71 -3.95 -11.49
C ALA A 25 -1.72 -4.73 -10.16
N VAL A 26 -1.04 -5.88 -10.11
CA VAL A 26 -0.88 -6.69 -8.89
C VAL A 26 -0.07 -5.93 -7.85
N LEU A 27 1.04 -5.29 -8.24
CA LEU A 27 1.81 -4.43 -7.33
C LEU A 27 0.94 -3.31 -6.75
N LYS A 28 0.17 -2.61 -7.59
CA LYS A 28 -0.77 -1.56 -7.13
C LYS A 28 -1.81 -2.13 -6.17
N LYS A 29 -2.38 -3.29 -6.48
CA LYS A 29 -3.37 -3.98 -5.62
C LYS A 29 -2.76 -4.38 -4.27
N ALA A 30 -1.51 -4.84 -4.26
CA ALA A 30 -0.80 -5.17 -3.02
C ALA A 30 -0.57 -3.94 -2.14
N LEU A 31 -0.14 -2.83 -2.74
CA LEU A 31 0.03 -1.54 -2.03
C LEU A 31 -1.29 -1.03 -1.46
N ASP A 32 -2.37 -1.10 -2.25
CA ASP A 32 -3.71 -0.70 -1.80
C ASP A 32 -4.21 -1.57 -0.62
N ALA A 33 -4.06 -2.89 -0.74
CA ALA A 33 -4.40 -3.82 0.33
C ALA A 33 -3.58 -3.56 1.61
N GLN A 34 -2.29 -3.24 1.47
CA GLN A 34 -1.43 -2.87 2.59
C GLN A 34 -1.89 -1.57 3.25
N ALA A 35 -2.24 -0.55 2.47
CA ALA A 35 -2.75 0.72 2.99
C ALA A 35 -4.08 0.53 3.74
N SER A 36 -5.01 -0.26 3.19
CA SER A 36 -6.27 -0.60 3.86
C SER A 36 -6.03 -1.35 5.18
N SER A 37 -5.12 -2.33 5.17
CA SER A 37 -4.75 -3.08 6.38
C SER A 37 -4.13 -2.17 7.43
N ALA A 38 -3.22 -1.26 7.02
CA ALA A 38 -2.62 -0.29 7.92
C ALA A 38 -3.66 0.67 8.52
N ALA A 39 -4.62 1.15 7.72
CA ALA A 39 -5.70 2.01 8.20
C ALA A 39 -6.63 1.31 9.19
N GLN A 40 -6.89 0.01 9.01
CA GLN A 40 -7.66 -0.80 9.96
C GLN A 40 -6.89 -0.98 11.27
N LEU A 41 -5.59 -1.24 11.22
CA LEU A 41 -4.76 -1.32 12.43
C LEU A 41 -4.76 0.01 13.20
N ILE A 42 -4.62 1.14 12.51
CA ILE A 42 -4.71 2.48 13.12
C ILE A 42 -6.06 2.70 13.82
N GLN A 43 -7.16 2.28 13.20
CA GLN A 43 -8.50 2.39 13.81
C GLN A 43 -8.71 1.41 14.97
N ALA A 44 -8.04 0.27 14.95
CA ALA A 44 -8.08 -0.72 16.02
C ALA A 44 -7.22 -0.33 17.23
N LEU A 45 -6.35 0.69 17.10
CA LEU A 45 -5.70 1.23 18.29
C LEU A 45 -6.78 1.75 19.24
N PRO A 46 -6.76 1.33 20.51
CA PRO A 46 -7.67 1.89 21.50
C PRO A 46 -7.44 3.41 21.53
N GLN A 47 -8.51 4.20 21.32
CA GLN A 47 -8.45 5.61 21.70
C GLN A 47 -7.98 5.63 23.13
N SER A 48 -6.85 6.29 23.39
CA SER A 48 -6.35 6.43 24.74
C SER A 48 -7.40 7.22 25.51
N THR A 49 -8.33 6.52 26.16
CA THR A 49 -9.16 7.02 27.25
C THR A 49 -8.20 7.19 28.40
N VAL A 50 -7.40 8.23 28.26
CA VAL A 50 -6.51 8.73 29.26
C VAL A 50 -7.43 9.23 30.36
N ASN A 51 -7.84 8.31 31.22
CA ASN A 51 -8.47 8.60 32.50
C ASN A 51 -7.37 9.15 33.40
N LEU A 52 -6.81 10.31 33.04
CA LEU A 52 -5.93 11.05 33.92
C LEU A 52 -6.83 11.67 34.97
N PRO A 53 -6.68 11.31 36.25
CA PRO A 53 -7.20 12.12 37.34
C PRO A 53 -6.87 13.60 37.12
N ASP A 54 -7.77 14.49 37.55
CA ASP A 54 -7.69 15.96 37.39
C ASP A 54 -6.40 16.64 37.91
N HIS A 55 -5.50 15.87 38.53
CA HIS A 55 -4.22 16.32 39.08
C HIS A 55 -3.00 15.90 38.25
N LEU A 56 -3.12 15.04 37.22
CA LEU A 56 -2.00 14.72 36.34
C LEU A 56 -1.92 15.71 35.16
N GLY A 57 -0.69 16.13 34.81
CA GLY A 57 -0.43 17.09 33.72
C GLY A 57 -0.38 18.57 34.14
N LYS A 58 -0.61 18.89 35.42
CA LYS A 58 -0.56 20.27 35.94
C LYS A 58 0.85 20.82 36.20
N ASN A 59 1.85 19.95 36.31
CA ASN A 59 3.24 20.35 36.56
C ASN A 59 4.13 19.81 35.44
N VAL A 60 4.22 20.56 34.34
CA VAL A 60 5.26 20.35 33.32
C VAL A 60 6.54 20.98 33.87
N ASN A 61 7.55 20.18 34.20
CA ASN A 61 8.88 20.70 34.54
C ASN A 61 9.58 21.11 33.24
N THR A 62 9.36 22.36 32.81
CA THR A 62 10.20 23.01 31.79
C THR A 62 11.45 23.54 32.46
N THR A 63 12.51 22.75 32.49
CA THR A 63 13.88 23.27 32.70
C THR A 63 14.38 23.80 31.36
N ALA A 64 14.73 25.09 31.33
CA ALA A 64 15.37 25.78 30.22
C ALA A 64 16.87 25.48 30.13
#